data_AF-A0A0P1GAN1-F1
#
_entry.id   AF-A0A0P1GAN1-F1
#
_cell.length_a   1.000
_cell.length_b   1.000
_cell.length_c   1.000
_cell.angle_alpha   90.00
_cell.angle_beta   90.00
_cell.angle_gamma   90.00
#
_symmetry.space_group_name_H-M   'P 1'
#
loop_
_entity.id
_entity.type
_entity.pdbx_description
1 polymer ?
#
loop_
_entity_poly.entity_id
_entity_poly.type
_entity_poly.pdbx_seq_one_letter_code
_entity_poly.pdbx_strand_id
1 'polypeptide(L)'
;MSVIKALRKTKKEFSCAEDVFNLMKGYTNRIAETKVSRLEKECQADRREIIGLLKRLEELELGRFWVGRRGQESRFEYWVHVKEIGQAALGEINEIDFGEDEWDEDEILGLHKQLIARSLGVDTEAVVLRIKR
;
A
#
# COMPACT_ATOMS: atom_id res chain seq x y z
N MET A 1 -4.99 -1.60 -16.04
CA MET A 1 -4.90 -3.01 -15.63
C MET A 1 -5.14 -3.04 -14.12
N SER A 2 -6.00 -3.91 -13.57
CA SER A 2 -6.27 -3.90 -12.12
C SER A 2 -5.05 -4.34 -11.31
N VAL A 3 -4.91 -3.84 -10.07
CA VAL A 3 -3.82 -4.19 -9.15
C VAL A 3 -3.69 -5.70 -8.95
N ILE A 4 -4.81 -6.41 -8.82
CA ILE A 4 -4.84 -7.88 -8.68
C ILE A 4 -4.22 -8.58 -9.91
N LYS A 5 -4.58 -8.15 -11.12
CA LYS A 5 -4.00 -8.71 -12.35
C LYS A 5 -2.51 -8.39 -12.43
N ALA A 6 -2.11 -7.21 -11.98
CA ALA A 6 -0.71 -6.82 -11.94
C ALA A 6 0.09 -7.65 -10.92
N LEU A 7 -0.42 -7.89 -9.71
CA LEU A 7 0.21 -8.74 -8.69
C LEU A 7 0.42 -10.18 -9.19
N ARG A 8 -0.60 -10.75 -9.83
CA ARG A 8 -0.50 -12.10 -10.43
C ARG A 8 0.50 -12.15 -11.59
N LYS A 9 0.67 -11.03 -12.31
CA LYS A 9 1.72 -10.89 -13.33
C LYS A 9 3.10 -10.81 -12.67
N THR A 10 3.25 -9.99 -11.63
CA THR A 10 4.49 -9.85 -10.84
C THR A 10 4.96 -11.21 -10.31
N LYS A 11 4.06 -12.08 -9.82
CA LYS A 11 4.40 -13.45 -9.42
C LYS A 11 5.17 -14.23 -10.50
N LYS A 12 4.85 -14.00 -11.78
CA LYS A 12 5.47 -14.69 -12.92
C LYS A 12 6.75 -14.02 -13.41
N GLU A 13 6.97 -12.75 -13.06
CA GLU A 13 8.10 -11.94 -13.56
C GLU A 13 9.35 -12.08 -12.69
N PHE A 14 9.19 -12.40 -11.40
CA PHE A 14 10.28 -12.51 -10.44
C PHE A 14 10.35 -13.92 -9.87
N SER A 15 11.54 -14.53 -9.87
CA SER A 15 11.67 -15.92 -9.44
C SER A 15 11.39 -16.08 -7.94
N CYS A 16 11.78 -15.09 -7.12
CA CYS A 16 11.52 -15.06 -5.67
C CYS A 16 10.07 -14.74 -5.26
N ALA A 17 9.21 -14.31 -6.20
CA ALA A 17 7.92 -13.73 -5.82
C ALA A 17 6.98 -14.75 -5.18
N GLU A 18 7.00 -16.01 -5.60
CA GLU A 18 6.14 -17.04 -5.00
C GLU A 18 6.47 -17.25 -3.51
N ASP A 19 7.74 -17.36 -3.15
CA ASP A 19 8.17 -17.53 -1.76
C ASP A 19 7.88 -16.29 -0.92
N VAL A 20 8.12 -15.10 -1.46
CA VAL A 20 7.81 -13.84 -0.79
C VAL A 20 6.31 -13.70 -0.55
N PHE A 21 5.46 -14.01 -1.53
CA PHE A 21 4.01 -13.92 -1.37
C PHE A 21 3.45 -14.99 -0.42
N ASN A 22 4.04 -16.20 -0.40
CA ASN A 22 3.70 -17.21 0.60
C ASN A 22 4.07 -16.76 2.02
N LEU A 23 5.25 -16.15 2.20
CA LEU A 23 5.66 -15.56 3.47
C LEU A 23 4.71 -14.44 3.92
N MET A 24 4.37 -13.53 3.01
CA MET A 24 3.43 -12.43 3.27
C MET A 24 2.05 -12.92 3.68
N LYS A 25 1.54 -13.96 3.00
CA LYS A 25 0.28 -14.63 3.36
C LYS A 25 0.29 -15.22 4.77
N GLY A 26 1.46 -15.66 5.24
CA GLY A 26 1.64 -16.25 6.56
C GLY A 26 1.52 -15.25 7.71
N TYR A 27 1.57 -13.93 7.45
CA TYR A 27 1.45 -12.94 8.52
C TYR A 27 0.02 -12.85 9.05
N THR A 28 -0.11 -13.02 10.37
CA THR A 28 -1.39 -12.90 11.09
C THR A 28 -1.65 -11.51 11.65
N ASN A 29 -0.58 -10.78 11.98
CA ASN A 29 -0.66 -9.42 12.50
C ASN A 29 -0.39 -8.39 11.40
N ARG A 30 -0.86 -7.16 11.60
CA ARG A 30 -0.52 -6.03 10.72
C ARG A 30 0.99 -5.77 10.80
N ILE A 31 1.67 -5.93 9.67
CA ILE A 31 3.10 -5.63 9.52
C ILE A 31 3.22 -4.32 8.77
N ALA A 32 3.72 -3.28 9.44
CA ALA A 32 3.89 -1.96 8.84
C ALA A 32 5.08 -1.89 7.88
N GLU A 33 6.14 -2.66 8.13
CA GLU A 33 7.33 -2.68 7.27
C GLU A 33 8.07 -4.01 7.26
N THR A 34 8.89 -4.23 6.23
CA THR A 34 9.79 -5.38 6.13
C THR A 34 11.13 -4.97 5.54
N LYS A 35 12.21 -5.42 6.18
CA LYS A 35 13.58 -5.20 5.71
C LYS A 35 13.94 -6.15 4.56
N VAL A 36 14.72 -5.66 3.60
CA VAL A 36 15.20 -6.46 2.46
C VAL A 36 16.00 -7.67 2.95
N SER A 37 16.87 -7.48 3.94
CA SER A 37 17.70 -8.54 4.55
C SER A 37 16.89 -9.70 5.13
N ARG A 38 15.69 -9.40 5.67
CA ARG A 38 14.78 -10.41 6.19
C ARG A 38 14.22 -11.27 5.04
N LEU A 39 13.78 -10.64 3.95
CA LEU A 39 13.24 -11.37 2.81
C LEU A 39 14.32 -12.21 2.11
N GLU A 40 15.55 -11.69 1.98
CA GLU A 40 16.70 -12.46 1.48
C GLU A 40 16.90 -13.74 2.29
N LYS A 41 16.85 -13.64 3.62
CA LYS A 41 17.08 -14.77 4.52
C LYS A 41 15.92 -15.78 4.51
N GLU A 42 14.69 -15.31 4.65
CA GLU A 42 13.51 -16.17 4.79
C GLU A 42 13.13 -16.84 3.46
N CYS A 43 13.32 -16.15 2.33
CA CYS A 43 12.97 -16.65 1.01
C CYS A 43 14.18 -17.21 0.24
N GLN A 44 15.38 -17.21 0.84
CA GLN A 44 16.63 -17.64 0.18
C GLN A 44 16.82 -17.03 -1.22
N ALA A 45 16.48 -15.75 -1.35
CA ALA A 45 16.38 -15.06 -2.63
C ALA A 45 17.50 -14.02 -2.81
N ASP A 46 17.86 -13.75 -4.06
CA ASP A 46 18.83 -12.72 -4.38
C ASP A 46 18.34 -11.31 -4.01
N ARG A 47 19.22 -10.50 -3.44
CA ARG A 47 18.92 -9.13 -3.02
C ARG A 47 18.33 -8.28 -4.13
N ARG A 48 18.89 -8.39 -5.34
CA ARG A 48 18.48 -7.59 -6.49
C ARG A 48 17.07 -7.96 -6.93
N GLU A 49 16.73 -9.24 -6.86
CA GLU A 49 15.37 -9.71 -7.14
C GLU A 49 14.37 -9.22 -6.10
N ILE A 50 14.70 -9.32 -4.81
CA ILE A 50 13.85 -8.78 -3.73
C ILE A 50 13.63 -7.27 -3.92
N ILE A 51 14.69 -6.51 -4.19
CA ILE A 51 14.57 -5.06 -4.42
C ILE A 51 13.71 -4.79 -5.66
N GLY A 52 13.88 -5.55 -6.74
CA GLY A 52 13.06 -5.44 -7.94
C GLY A 52 11.58 -5.70 -7.66
N LEU A 53 11.28 -6.77 -6.92
CA LEU A 53 9.93 -7.11 -6.49
C LEU A 53 9.31 -6.00 -5.63
N LEU A 54 10.03 -5.50 -4.62
CA LEU A 54 9.52 -4.45 -3.72
C LEU A 54 9.29 -3.13 -4.46
N LYS A 55 10.18 -2.74 -5.38
CA LYS A 55 9.95 -1.59 -6.25
C LYS A 55 8.72 -1.80 -7.15
N ARG A 56 8.49 -3.03 -7.62
CA ARG A 56 7.29 -3.35 -8.37
C ARG A 56 6.03 -3.22 -7.52
N LEU A 57 6.08 -3.53 -6.22
CA LEU A 57 4.96 -3.28 -5.31
C LEU A 57 4.73 -1.78 -5.03
N GLU A 58 5.79 -0.98 -4.97
CA GLU A 58 5.69 0.49 -4.89
C GLU A 58 5.02 1.07 -6.14
N GLU A 59 5.37 0.60 -7.34
CA GLU A 59 4.70 0.98 -8.60
C GLU A 59 3.21 0.61 -8.65
N LEU A 60 2.78 -0.33 -7.80
CA LEU A 60 1.37 -0.72 -7.65
C LEU A 60 0.67 0.00 -6.50
N GLU A 61 1.32 1.00 -5.89
CA GLU A 61 0.77 1.81 -4.80
C GLU A 61 0.38 0.97 -3.57
N LEU A 62 1.10 -0.13 -3.31
CA LEU A 62 0.87 -1.00 -2.15
C LEU A 62 1.71 -0.60 -0.93
N GLY A 63 2.55 0.42 -1.08
CA GLY A 63 3.53 0.84 -0.10
C GLY A 63 4.66 1.64 -0.72
N ARG A 64 5.72 1.83 0.07
CA ARG A 64 6.88 2.64 -0.30
C ARG A 64 8.19 1.89 -0.06
N PHE A 65 9.08 1.94 -1.05
CA PHE A 65 10.42 1.37 -0.92
C PHE A 65 11.42 2.41 -0.42
N TRP A 66 12.03 2.13 0.73
CA TRP A 66 13.04 2.99 1.34
C TRP A 66 14.43 2.44 1.06
N VAL A 67 15.23 3.22 0.32
CA VAL A 67 16.65 2.93 0.11
C VAL A 67 17.41 3.29 1.39
N GLY A 68 18.06 2.29 1.97
CA GLY A 68 18.93 2.46 3.14
C GLY A 68 20.13 3.37 2.85
N ARG A 69 20.41 4.33 3.74
CA ARG A 69 21.61 5.21 3.68
C ARG A 69 22.24 5.31 5.08
N ARG A 70 23.54 5.57 5.15
CA ARG A 70 24.29 5.77 6.42
C ARG A 70 24.08 4.61 7.42
N GLY A 71 24.21 3.37 6.96
CA GLY A 71 24.03 2.18 7.79
C GLY A 71 22.57 1.77 8.06
N GLN A 72 21.58 2.56 7.60
CA GLN A 72 20.19 2.12 7.62
C GLN A 72 19.95 1.05 6.57
N GLU A 73 19.13 0.05 6.92
CA GLU A 73 18.75 -1.02 6.00
C GLU A 73 17.71 -0.54 4.98
N SER A 74 17.73 -1.14 3.79
CA SER A 74 16.64 -0.95 2.82
C SER A 74 15.42 -1.74 3.28
N ARG A 75 14.25 -1.16 3.13
CA ARG A 75 12.99 -1.73 3.63
C ARG A 75 11.81 -1.31 2.78
N PHE A 76 10.71 -2.02 2.92
CA PHE A 76 9.44 -1.67 2.33
C PHE A 76 8.43 -1.39 3.44
N GLU A 77 7.76 -0.27 3.36
CA GLU A 77 6.66 0.14 4.23
C GLU A 77 5.35 -0.12 3.51
N TYR A 78 4.42 -0.84 4.14
CA TYR A 78 3.15 -1.24 3.52
C TYR A 78 2.03 -0.28 3.89
N TRP A 79 1.19 0.06 2.92
CA TRP A 79 -0.03 0.85 3.16
C TRP A 79 -1.24 -0.04 3.42
N VAL A 80 -1.24 -1.23 2.81
CA VAL A 80 -2.30 -2.24 2.93
C VAL A 80 -1.89 -3.39 3.84
N HIS A 81 -2.84 -4.26 4.18
CA HIS A 81 -2.51 -5.44 4.98
C HIS A 81 -1.63 -6.43 4.17
N VAL A 82 -0.40 -6.69 4.63
CA VAL A 82 0.60 -7.51 3.91
C VAL A 82 0.08 -8.88 3.49
N LYS A 83 -0.76 -9.48 4.34
CA LYS A 83 -1.42 -10.76 4.04
C LYS A 83 -2.22 -10.72 2.74
N GLU A 84 -2.96 -9.64 2.51
CA GLU A 84 -3.82 -9.51 1.33
C GLU A 84 -3.01 -9.38 0.05
N ILE A 85 -1.85 -8.71 0.09
CA ILE A 85 -0.92 -8.67 -1.04
C ILE A 85 -0.53 -10.11 -1.45
N GLY A 86 -0.11 -10.91 -0.47
CA GLY A 86 0.26 -12.31 -0.69
C GLY A 86 -0.91 -13.14 -1.25
N GLN A 87 -2.08 -13.05 -0.61
CA GLN A 87 -3.29 -13.77 -1.04
C GLN A 87 -3.73 -13.36 -2.46
N ALA A 88 -3.72 -12.07 -2.77
CA ALA A 88 -4.13 -11.55 -4.08
C ALA A 88 -3.19 -12.00 -5.20
N ALA A 89 -1.88 -11.94 -4.95
CA ALA A 89 -0.85 -12.37 -5.89
C ALA A 89 -0.89 -13.88 -6.16
N LEU A 90 -1.22 -14.68 -5.13
CA LEU A 90 -1.41 -16.13 -5.23
C LEU A 90 -2.77 -16.53 -5.81
N GLY A 91 -3.70 -15.58 -5.97
CA GLY A 91 -5.01 -15.80 -6.57
C GLY A 91 -6.10 -16.27 -5.60
N GLU A 92 -5.87 -16.18 -4.29
CA GLU A 92 -6.82 -16.59 -3.25
C GLU A 92 -7.92 -15.55 -3.02
N ILE A 93 -7.61 -14.27 -3.23
CA ILE A 93 -8.57 -13.16 -3.17
C ILE A 93 -8.55 -12.35 -4.47
N ASN A 94 -9.63 -11.59 -4.71
CA ASN A 94 -9.82 -10.77 -5.91
C ASN A 94 -9.93 -9.27 -5.60
N GLU A 95 -9.65 -8.89 -4.36
CA GLU A 95 -9.72 -7.52 -3.85
C GLU A 95 -8.66 -7.35 -2.76
N ILE A 96 -8.17 -6.14 -2.58
CA ILE A 96 -7.28 -5.74 -1.49
C ILE A 96 -7.98 -4.54 -0.85
N ASP A 97 -8.11 -4.55 0.47
CA ASP A 97 -8.56 -3.40 1.21
C ASP A 97 -7.40 -2.41 1.32
N PHE A 98 -7.57 -1.25 0.68
CA PHE A 98 -6.57 -0.20 0.73
C PHE A 98 -6.61 0.59 2.04
N GLY A 99 -7.61 0.32 2.89
CA GLY A 99 -8.05 1.27 3.89
C GLY A 99 -8.56 2.51 3.16
N GLU A 100 -9.85 2.78 3.28
CA GLU A 100 -10.17 4.19 3.45
C GLU A 100 -9.43 4.55 4.74
N ASP A 101 -8.44 5.46 4.67
CA ASP A 101 -8.27 6.34 5.84
C ASP A 101 -9.72 6.69 6.20
N GLU A 102 -10.20 6.33 7.39
CA GLU A 102 -11.48 6.84 7.86
C GLU A 102 -11.26 8.34 8.04
N TRP A 103 -11.25 9.05 6.91
CA TRP A 103 -11.40 10.47 6.89
C TRP A 103 -12.77 10.66 7.49
N ASP A 104 -12.77 11.23 8.69
CA ASP A 104 -14.01 11.61 9.33
C ASP A 104 -14.80 12.42 8.31
N GLU A 105 -16.02 11.97 7.99
CA GLU A 105 -16.89 12.63 7.01
C GLU A 105 -17.05 14.11 7.40
N ASP A 106 -17.03 14.42 8.70
CA ASP A 106 -17.06 15.77 9.23
C ASP A 106 -15.76 16.55 8.96
N GLU A 107 -14.60 15.90 8.97
CA GLU A 107 -13.31 16.53 8.63
C GLU A 107 -13.24 16.85 7.12
N ILE A 108 -13.68 15.94 6.26
CA ILE A 108 -13.76 16.17 4.81
C ILE A 108 -14.72 17.33 4.53
N LEU A 109 -15.92 17.29 5.12
CA LEU A 109 -16.93 18.33 4.96
C LEU A 109 -16.41 19.68 5.47
N GLY A 110 -15.69 19.68 6.59
CA GLY A 110 -15.04 20.87 7.15
C GLY A 110 -14.03 21.50 6.19
N LEU A 111 -13.12 20.69 5.64
CA LEU A 111 -12.11 21.13 4.67
C LEU A 111 -12.75 21.67 3.38
N HIS A 112 -13.78 20.98 2.85
CA HIS A 112 -14.52 21.44 1.67
C HIS A 112 -15.24 22.77 1.93
N LYS A 113 -15.87 22.90 3.10
CA LYS A 113 -16.57 24.13 3.51
C LYS A 113 -15.60 25.31 3.62
N GLN A 114 -14.40 25.10 4.15
CA GLN A 114 -13.34 26.11 4.20
C GLN A 114 -12.87 26.56 2.81
N LEU A 115 -12.64 25.61 1.90
CA LEU A 115 -12.22 25.91 0.53
C LEU A 115 -13.28 26.72 -0.23
N ILE A 116 -14.55 26.35 -0.09
CA ILE A 116 -15.67 27.04 -0.75
C ILE A 116 -15.83 28.46 -0.19
N ALA A 117 -15.80 28.61 1.14
CA ALA A 117 -15.89 29.92 1.80
C ALA A 117 -14.78 30.87 1.32
N ARG A 118 -13.54 30.37 1.27
CA ARG A 118 -12.38 31.12 0.74
C ARG A 118 -12.55 31.53 -0.72
N SER A 119 -13.06 30.63 -1.56
CA SER A 119 -13.30 30.90 -2.99
C SER A 119 -14.38 31.96 -3.21
N LEU A 120 -15.41 31.94 -2.37
CA LEU A 120 -16.54 32.87 -2.42
C LEU A 120 -16.26 34.18 -1.67
N GLY A 121 -15.15 34.29 -0.93
CA GLY A 121 -14.82 35.47 -0.12
C GLY A 121 -15.78 35.70 1.04
N VAL A 122 -16.37 34.63 1.57
CA VAL A 122 -17.33 34.65 2.68
C VAL A 122 -16.81 33.87 3.87
N ASP A 123 -17.39 34.09 5.04
CA ASP A 123 -17.10 33.27 6.22
C ASP A 123 -17.62 31.84 6.05
N THR A 124 -16.93 30.90 6.69
CA THR A 124 -17.32 29.48 6.67
C THR A 124 -18.73 29.27 7.18
N GLU A 125 -19.20 30.03 8.17
CA GLU A 125 -20.56 29.94 8.70
C GLU A 125 -21.65 30.24 7.66
N ALA A 126 -21.33 31.04 6.62
CA ALA A 126 -22.25 31.38 5.54
C ALA A 126 -22.43 30.24 4.52
N VAL A 127 -21.60 29.19 4.57
CA VAL A 127 -21.63 28.06 3.63
C VAL A 127 -22.36 26.86 4.26
N VAL A 128 -23.40 26.37 3.59
CA VAL A 128 -24.14 25.16 4.00
C VAL A 128 -24.02 24.11 2.90
N LEU A 129 -23.41 22.98 3.23
CA LEU A 129 -23.31 21.83 2.34
C LEU A 129 -24.50 20.88 2.60
N ARG A 130 -25.19 20.48 1.53
CA ARG A 130 -26.25 19.47 1.59
C ARG A 130 -25.89 18.33 0.66
N ILE A 131 -25.56 17.17 1.23
CA ILE A 131 -25.35 15.94 0.47
C ILE A 131 -26.69 15.23 0.34
N LYS A 132 -27.06 14.87 -0.89
CA LYS A 132 -28.25 14.08 -1.17
C LYS A 132 -27.83 12.60 -1.18
N ARG A 133 -28.38 11.83 -0.24
CA ARG A 133 -28.25 10.37 -0.22
C ARG A 133 -29.23 9.73 -1.22
#